data_AF-A0A7G3AEA8-F1
#
_entry.id   AF-A0A7G3AEA8-F1
#
_cell.length_a   1.000
_cell.length_b   1.000
_cell.length_c   1.000
_cell.angle_alpha   90.00
_cell.angle_beta   90.00
_cell.angle_gamma   90.00
#
_symmetry.space_group_name_H-M   'P 1'
#
loop_
_entity.id
_entity.type
_entity.pdbx_description
1 polymer ?
#
loop_
_entity_poly.entity_id
_entity_poly.type
_entity_poly.pdbx_seq_one_letter_code
_entity_poly.pdbx_strand_id
1 'polypeptide(L)'
;KMEPPSMIVRLLHSVPRFNITLHRVSNTFNPNSDSYVESLGILASIPAAVLIVSLIGLLLYLLTRCCDRKPRRSKSNACQKCTLLIVTILCGCAIGLGLYGNDDLHNGVLQVFGSGRQVEALVKSVRNQTDTLKHNLKSRVVMSELEDIFDKPTSNQTALTIVLYTVRQVKDNTTLAINALEAVSYFIRSSHSEVTIKNVLDTAEFYESIRWPVTLGFLAVLLLLCTILIIGVARSSRCALIFFSVFGLLGVTLCWLLSSIYLAGAIALGDFCVKPNEYICSQQKVPDIHYTNCGTVGTNPFILRL
;
A
#
# COMPACT_ATOMS: atom_id res chain seq x y z
N LYS A 1 -5.29 -16.21 -10.96
CA LYS A 1 -4.87 -15.60 -12.25
C LYS A 1 -4.77 -14.10 -11.98
N MET A 2 -3.55 -13.53 -11.92
CA MET A 2 -3.38 -12.09 -11.68
C MET A 2 -3.93 -11.33 -12.87
N GLU A 3 -4.85 -10.39 -12.63
CA GLU A 3 -5.34 -9.49 -13.67
C GLU A 3 -4.20 -8.60 -14.18
N PRO A 4 -4.17 -8.30 -15.48
CA PRO A 4 -3.13 -7.44 -16.04
C PRO A 4 -3.19 -6.03 -15.40
N PRO A 5 -2.04 -5.39 -15.13
CA PRO A 5 -2.02 -4.05 -14.56
C PRO A 5 -2.72 -3.06 -15.50
N SER A 6 -3.45 -2.12 -14.90
CA SER A 6 -4.18 -1.08 -15.60
C SER A 6 -3.26 -0.22 -16.47
N MET A 7 -3.83 0.46 -17.46
CA MET A 7 -3.07 1.31 -18.39
C MET A 7 -2.24 2.38 -17.66
N ILE A 8 -2.81 2.97 -16.60
CA ILE A 8 -2.15 4.01 -15.79
C ILE A 8 -0.93 3.43 -15.06
N VAL A 9 -1.05 2.23 -14.48
CA VAL A 9 0.08 1.55 -13.81
C VAL A 9 1.20 1.28 -14.81
N ARG A 10 0.87 0.83 -16.03
CA ARG A 10 1.87 0.62 -17.09
C ARG A 10 2.54 1.92 -17.52
N LEU A 11 1.78 3.01 -17.60
CA LEU A 11 2.31 4.33 -17.95
C LEU A 11 3.30 4.81 -16.88
N LEU A 12 2.92 4.76 -15.59
CA LEU A 12 3.78 5.15 -14.48
C LEU A 12 5.03 4.27 -14.41
N HIS A 13 4.88 2.95 -14.62
CA HIS A 13 6.01 2.03 -14.65
C HIS A 13 6.93 2.24 -15.87
N SER A 14 6.46 2.86 -16.95
CA SER A 14 7.29 3.15 -18.13
C SER A 14 8.23 4.36 -17.94
N VAL A 15 7.95 5.21 -16.94
CA VAL A 15 8.74 6.41 -16.67
C VAL A 15 10.19 6.02 -16.36
N PRO A 16 11.20 6.56 -17.07
CA PRO A 16 12.59 6.21 -16.81
C PRO A 16 13.06 6.77 -15.47
N ARG A 17 13.72 5.93 -14.66
CA ARG A 17 14.36 6.34 -13.41
C ARG A 17 15.80 6.71 -13.67
N PHE A 18 16.21 7.84 -13.11
CA PHE A 18 17.59 8.32 -13.14
C PHE A 18 18.04 8.63 -11.73
N ASN A 19 19.31 8.37 -11.42
CA ASN A 19 19.95 8.90 -10.22
C ASN A 19 20.54 10.31 -10.49
N ILE A 20 21.13 10.93 -9.47
CA ILE A 20 21.79 12.25 -9.52
C ILE A 20 22.98 12.23 -10.50
N THR A 21 23.62 11.08 -10.71
CA THR A 21 24.68 10.90 -11.71
C THR A 21 24.13 10.67 -13.13
N LEU A 22 22.82 10.81 -13.35
CA LEU A 22 22.12 10.65 -14.63
C LEU A 22 22.24 9.25 -15.25
N HIS A 23 22.57 8.25 -14.43
CA HIS A 23 22.53 6.86 -14.82
C HIS A 23 21.13 6.28 -14.62
N ARG A 24 20.73 5.43 -15.57
CA ARG A 24 19.42 4.77 -15.55
C ARG A 24 19.38 3.74 -14.42
N VAL A 25 18.36 3.87 -13.57
CA VAL A 25 18.10 2.95 -12.45
C VAL A 25 17.00 1.96 -12.84
N SER A 26 16.99 0.78 -12.20
CA SER A 26 15.93 -0.21 -12.42
C SER A 26 14.55 0.34 -12.03
N ASN A 27 13.54 -0.09 -12.77
CA ASN A 27 12.13 0.21 -12.52
C ASN A 27 11.50 -0.71 -11.46
N THR A 28 12.28 -1.61 -10.86
CA THR A 28 11.81 -2.51 -9.81
C THR A 28 11.61 -1.73 -8.52
N PHE A 29 10.46 -1.96 -7.86
CA PHE A 29 10.17 -1.41 -6.55
C PHE A 29 11.21 -1.86 -5.52
N ASN A 30 12.03 -0.93 -5.03
CA ASN A 30 13.04 -1.20 -4.00
C ASN A 30 13.24 -0.01 -3.05
N PRO A 31 12.37 0.16 -2.04
CA PRO A 31 12.46 1.28 -1.10
C PRO A 31 13.70 1.25 -0.18
N ASN A 32 14.43 0.13 -0.12
CA ASN A 32 15.67 0.02 0.66
C ASN A 32 16.92 0.46 -0.13
N SER A 33 16.78 0.70 -1.43
CA SER A 33 17.88 1.16 -2.29
C SER A 33 17.90 2.68 -2.35
N ASP A 34 19.01 3.28 -1.94
CA ASP A 34 19.20 4.73 -1.98
C ASP A 34 19.01 5.28 -3.41
N SER A 35 19.56 4.60 -4.42
CA SER A 35 19.44 5.03 -5.82
C SER A 35 17.99 5.02 -6.34
N TYR A 36 17.15 4.11 -5.83
CA TYR A 36 15.74 4.07 -6.20
C TYR A 36 14.97 5.22 -5.54
N VAL A 37 15.17 5.44 -4.24
CA VAL A 37 14.53 6.54 -3.49
C VAL A 37 14.95 7.90 -4.03
N GLU A 38 16.23 8.06 -4.37
CA GLU A 38 16.78 9.25 -5.01
C GLU A 38 16.10 9.54 -6.36
N SER A 39 15.91 8.50 -7.19
CA SER A 39 15.22 8.65 -8.47
C SER A 39 13.75 9.07 -8.34
N LEU A 40 13.04 8.54 -7.33
CA LEU A 40 11.69 8.96 -7.00
C LEU A 40 11.67 10.41 -6.51
N GLY A 41 12.66 10.82 -5.71
CA GLY A 41 12.83 12.19 -5.25
C GLY A 41 13.00 13.18 -6.40
N ILE A 42 13.78 12.82 -7.44
CA ILE A 42 13.94 13.64 -8.64
C ILE A 42 12.59 13.80 -9.35
N LEU A 43 11.83 12.72 -9.55
CA LEU A 43 10.51 12.80 -10.20
C LEU A 43 9.51 13.60 -9.36
N ALA A 44 9.54 13.43 -8.04
CA ALA A 44 8.75 14.19 -7.08
C ALA A 44 9.10 15.70 -7.10
N SER A 45 10.34 16.05 -7.43
CA SER A 45 10.76 17.45 -7.47
C SER A 45 10.23 18.21 -8.69
N ILE A 46 9.74 17.52 -9.73
CA ILE A 46 9.29 18.17 -10.97
C ILE A 46 8.10 19.11 -10.71
N PRO A 47 6.99 18.69 -10.06
CA PRO A 47 5.90 19.60 -9.75
C PRO A 47 6.35 20.74 -8.81
N ALA A 48 7.21 20.46 -7.83
CA ALA A 48 7.76 21.50 -6.95
C ALA A 48 8.62 22.53 -7.71
N ALA A 49 9.43 22.10 -8.67
CA ALA A 49 10.21 23.00 -9.51
C ALA A 49 9.30 23.88 -10.39
N VAL A 50 8.24 23.32 -10.96
CA VAL A 50 7.23 24.09 -11.71
C VAL A 50 6.56 25.13 -10.81
N LEU A 51 6.23 24.77 -9.56
CA LEU A 51 5.72 25.72 -8.57
C LEU A 51 6.74 26.85 -8.33
N ILE A 52 8.00 26.55 -8.04
CA ILE A 52 9.03 27.56 -7.78
C ILE A 52 9.18 28.51 -8.97
N VAL A 53 9.29 27.98 -10.19
CA VAL A 53 9.40 28.79 -11.41
C VAL A 53 8.17 29.68 -11.59
N SER A 54 6.96 29.16 -11.37
CA SER A 54 5.74 29.97 -11.44
C SER A 54 5.67 31.07 -10.39
N LEU A 55 6.13 30.81 -9.16
CA LEU A 55 6.20 31.81 -8.08
C LEU A 55 7.24 32.89 -8.38
N ILE A 56 8.40 32.53 -8.92
CA ILE A 56 9.42 33.49 -9.36
C ILE A 56 8.86 34.37 -10.48
N GLY A 57 8.19 33.77 -11.46
CA GLY A 57 7.51 34.51 -12.54
C GLY A 57 6.45 35.48 -12.01
N LEU A 58 5.63 35.04 -11.04
CA LEU A 58 4.65 35.89 -10.37
C LEU A 58 5.32 37.05 -9.61
N LEU A 59 6.41 36.78 -8.89
CA LEU A 59 7.18 37.80 -8.18
C LEU A 59 7.74 38.86 -9.12
N LEU A 60 8.40 38.46 -10.22
CA LEU A 60 8.92 39.37 -11.23
C LEU A 60 7.79 40.18 -11.89
N TYR A 61 6.64 39.55 -12.16
CA TYR A 61 5.46 40.25 -12.67
C TYR A 61 4.96 41.32 -11.70
N LEU A 62 4.90 41.02 -10.39
CA LEU A 62 4.49 41.99 -9.38
C LEU A 62 5.51 43.13 -9.25
N LEU A 63 6.81 42.84 -9.22
CA LEU A 63 7.87 43.85 -9.15
C LEU A 63 7.84 44.80 -10.36
N THR A 64 7.76 44.26 -11.58
CA THR A 64 7.67 45.08 -12.80
C THR A 64 6.43 45.96 -12.79
N ARG A 65 5.29 45.46 -12.31
CA ARG A 65 4.05 46.23 -12.20
C ARG A 65 4.07 47.27 -11.08
N CYS A 66 4.74 47.01 -9.96
CA CYS A 66 4.95 47.97 -8.88
C CYS A 66 5.92 49.09 -9.30
N CYS A 67 6.93 48.79 -10.12
CA CYS A 67 7.89 49.76 -10.63
C CYS A 67 7.39 50.56 -11.85
N ASP A 68 6.43 50.03 -12.63
CA ASP A 68 5.80 50.73 -13.76
C ASP A 68 4.77 51.77 -13.26
N ARG A 69 5.27 52.96 -12.87
CA ARG A 69 4.45 54.12 -12.45
C ARG A 69 3.63 54.75 -13.58
N LYS A 70 3.72 54.28 -14.82
CA LYS A 70 3.01 54.92 -15.94
C LYS A 70 1.49 54.67 -15.84
N PRO A 71 0.65 55.72 -15.87
CA PRO A 71 -0.80 55.55 -15.88
C PRO A 71 -1.21 54.79 -17.15
N ARG A 72 -1.64 53.53 -17.00
CA ARG A 72 -2.09 52.71 -18.13
C ARG A 72 -3.48 53.16 -18.59
N ARG A 73 -3.64 53.30 -19.91
CA ARG A 73 -4.95 53.41 -20.56
C ARG A 73 -5.77 52.16 -20.21
N SER A 74 -7.03 52.35 -19.83
CA SER A 74 -8.02 51.29 -19.58
C SER A 74 -8.13 50.38 -20.80
N LYS A 75 -7.39 49.26 -20.82
CA LYS A 75 -7.54 48.20 -21.81
C LYS A 75 -8.56 47.19 -21.30
N SER A 76 -9.27 46.56 -22.24
CA SER A 76 -10.43 45.67 -22.09
C SER A 76 -10.40 44.79 -20.83
N ASN A 77 -11.13 45.22 -19.80
CA ASN A 77 -11.39 44.46 -18.58
C ASN A 77 -12.15 43.15 -18.85
N ALA A 78 -12.78 43.02 -20.03
CA ALA A 78 -13.56 41.85 -20.42
C ALA A 78 -12.66 40.61 -20.66
N CYS A 79 -11.54 40.78 -21.38
CA CYS A 79 -10.64 39.67 -21.68
C CYS A 79 -10.03 39.07 -20.40
N GLN A 80 -9.59 39.93 -19.47
CA GLN A 80 -9.03 39.49 -18.18
C GLN A 80 -10.06 38.74 -17.32
N LYS A 81 -11.32 39.21 -17.29
CA LYS A 81 -12.41 38.52 -16.60
C LYS A 81 -12.75 37.16 -17.23
N CYS A 82 -12.77 37.08 -18.57
CA CYS A 82 -12.98 35.82 -19.29
C CYS A 82 -11.89 34.79 -18.98
N THR A 83 -10.61 35.19 -19.01
CA THR A 83 -9.51 34.27 -18.64
C THR A 83 -9.61 33.78 -17.20
N LEU A 84 -9.94 34.65 -16.24
CA LEU A 84 -10.11 34.25 -14.84
C LEU A 84 -11.25 33.24 -14.68
N LEU A 85 -12.37 33.46 -15.39
CA LEU A 85 -13.52 32.57 -15.34
C LEU A 85 -13.20 31.18 -15.92
N ILE A 86 -12.53 31.12 -17.08
CA ILE A 86 -12.11 29.85 -17.69
C ILE A 86 -11.15 29.08 -16.76
N VAL A 87 -10.13 29.76 -16.22
CA VAL A 87 -9.18 29.14 -15.28
C VAL A 87 -9.88 28.63 -14.02
N THR A 88 -10.88 29.36 -13.51
CA THR A 88 -11.65 28.94 -12.34
C THR A 88 -12.48 27.69 -12.63
N ILE A 89 -13.09 27.59 -13.81
CA ILE A 89 -13.83 26.39 -14.23
C ILE A 89 -12.89 25.19 -14.34
N LEU A 90 -11.74 25.35 -14.99
CA LEU A 90 -10.74 24.28 -15.10
C LEU A 90 -10.24 23.84 -13.71
N CYS A 91 -10.03 24.78 -12.79
CA CYS A 91 -9.69 24.47 -11.41
C CYS A 91 -10.79 23.69 -10.70
N GLY A 92 -12.06 24.09 -10.88
CA GLY A 92 -13.22 23.36 -10.38
C GLY A 92 -13.29 21.93 -10.90
N CYS A 93 -13.05 21.71 -12.20
CA CYS A 93 -12.96 20.37 -12.78
C CYS A 93 -11.83 19.53 -12.15
N ALA A 94 -10.64 20.12 -11.96
CA ALA A 94 -9.51 19.44 -11.33
C ALA A 94 -9.80 19.06 -9.85
N ILE A 95 -10.45 19.95 -9.09
CA ILE A 95 -10.89 19.66 -7.72
C ILE A 95 -11.93 18.52 -7.71
N GLY A 96 -12.87 18.53 -8.65
CA GLY A 96 -13.87 17.46 -8.81
C GLY A 96 -13.22 16.10 -9.11
N LEU A 97 -12.24 16.06 -10.01
CA LEU A 97 -11.45 14.85 -10.27
C LEU A 97 -10.65 14.40 -9.03
N GLY A 98 -10.12 15.34 -8.26
CA GLY A 98 -9.45 15.06 -6.99
C GLY A 98 -10.38 14.44 -5.94
N LEU A 99 -11.61 14.95 -5.83
CA LEU A 99 -12.63 14.41 -4.91
C LEU A 99 -13.01 12.98 -5.30
N TYR A 100 -13.25 12.77 -6.59
CA TYR A 100 -13.55 11.43 -7.14
C TYR A 100 -12.39 10.46 -6.90
N GLY A 101 -11.16 10.85 -7.26
CA GLY A 101 -9.98 10.01 -7.08
C GLY A 101 -9.69 9.70 -5.60
N ASN A 102 -9.99 10.62 -4.68
CA ASN A 102 -9.85 10.38 -3.25
C ASN A 102 -10.82 9.31 -2.74
N ASP A 103 -12.06 9.33 -3.21
CA ASP A 103 -13.09 8.35 -2.84
C ASP A 103 -12.80 6.98 -3.44
N ASP A 104 -12.42 6.93 -4.72
CA ASP A 104 -12.02 5.70 -5.40
C ASP A 104 -10.81 5.02 -4.72
N LEU A 105 -9.79 5.82 -4.36
CA LEU A 105 -8.64 5.33 -3.60
C LEU A 105 -9.05 4.76 -2.24
N HIS A 106 -9.96 5.43 -1.53
CA HIS A 106 -10.42 4.97 -0.23
C HIS A 106 -11.15 3.63 -0.32
N ASN A 107 -12.07 3.49 -1.27
CA ASN A 107 -12.79 2.25 -1.51
C ASN A 107 -11.84 1.10 -1.88
N GLY A 108 -10.83 1.38 -2.72
CA GLY A 108 -9.78 0.41 -3.06
C GLY A 108 -8.95 -0.02 -1.85
N VAL A 109 -8.57 0.93 -0.99
CA VAL A 109 -7.80 0.63 0.24
C VAL A 109 -8.63 -0.18 1.24
N LEU A 110 -9.92 0.14 1.42
CA LEU A 110 -10.82 -0.65 2.27
C LEU A 110 -10.97 -2.09 1.78
N GLN A 111 -11.02 -2.31 0.45
CA GLN A 111 -11.04 -3.66 -0.13
C GLN A 111 -9.76 -4.45 0.21
N VAL A 112 -8.60 -3.79 0.21
CA VAL A 112 -7.32 -4.39 0.61
C VAL A 112 -7.35 -4.78 2.09
N PHE A 113 -7.85 -3.91 2.99
CA PHE A 113 -7.99 -4.25 4.41
C PHE A 113 -8.93 -5.42 4.65
N GLY A 114 -10.07 -5.45 3.97
CA GLY A 114 -11.02 -6.57 4.03
C GLY A 114 -10.37 -7.90 3.61
N SER A 115 -9.60 -7.86 2.52
CA SER A 115 -8.88 -9.05 2.01
C SER A 115 -7.74 -9.47 2.95
N GLY A 116 -6.99 -8.53 3.50
CA GLY A 116 -5.90 -8.81 4.42
C GLY A 116 -6.38 -9.45 5.74
N ARG A 117 -7.53 -9.02 6.28
CA ARG A 117 -8.14 -9.66 7.46
C ARG A 117 -8.59 -11.10 7.20
N GLN A 118 -9.05 -11.40 5.98
CA GLN A 118 -9.39 -12.77 5.60
C GLN A 118 -8.14 -13.66 5.60
N VAL A 119 -7.01 -13.16 5.08
CA VAL A 119 -5.72 -13.87 5.13
C VAL A 119 -5.27 -14.09 6.57
N GLU A 120 -5.35 -13.08 7.43
CA GLU A 120 -5.02 -13.22 8.85
C GLU A 120 -5.88 -14.29 9.53
N ALA A 121 -7.20 -14.26 9.30
CA ALA A 121 -8.13 -15.24 9.87
C ALA A 121 -7.83 -16.66 9.38
N LEU A 122 -7.49 -16.82 8.11
CA LEU A 122 -7.09 -18.10 7.52
C LEU A 122 -5.80 -18.63 8.16
N VAL A 123 -4.76 -17.80 8.25
CA VAL A 123 -3.47 -18.17 8.88
C VAL A 123 -3.69 -18.59 10.34
N LYS A 124 -4.50 -17.85 11.08
CA LYS A 124 -4.84 -18.16 12.47
C LYS A 124 -5.62 -19.48 12.60
N SER A 125 -6.57 -19.73 11.70
CA SER A 125 -7.35 -20.97 11.67
C SER A 125 -6.46 -22.19 11.39
N VAL A 126 -5.59 -22.09 10.37
CA VAL A 126 -4.64 -23.15 10.01
C VAL A 126 -3.69 -23.45 11.18
N ARG A 127 -3.19 -22.42 11.88
CA ARG A 127 -2.37 -22.61 13.09
C ARG A 127 -3.14 -23.39 14.16
N ASN A 128 -4.35 -22.94 14.50
CA ASN A 128 -5.16 -23.57 15.55
C ASN A 128 -5.51 -25.04 15.22
N GLN A 129 -5.86 -25.33 13.96
CA GLN A 129 -6.12 -26.69 13.51
C GLN A 129 -4.86 -27.57 13.58
N THR A 130 -3.70 -27.04 13.19
CA THR A 130 -2.42 -27.74 13.25
C THR A 130 -2.04 -28.08 14.69
N ASP A 131 -2.18 -27.11 15.61
CA ASP A 131 -1.87 -27.31 17.03
C ASP A 131 -2.83 -28.32 17.69
N THR A 132 -4.12 -28.26 17.33
CA THR A 132 -5.13 -29.23 17.80
C THR A 132 -4.82 -30.65 17.29
N LEU A 133 -4.47 -30.79 16.01
CA LEU A 133 -4.12 -32.07 15.41
C LEU A 133 -2.83 -32.65 16.03
N LYS A 134 -1.80 -31.81 16.24
CA LYS A 134 -0.58 -32.20 16.95
C LYS A 134 -0.88 -32.69 18.36
N HIS A 135 -1.71 -31.97 19.11
CA HIS A 135 -2.11 -32.37 20.47
C HIS A 135 -2.86 -33.70 20.49
N ASN A 136 -3.82 -33.89 19.58
CA ASN A 136 -4.61 -35.13 19.48
C ASN A 136 -3.78 -36.35 19.07
N LEU A 137 -2.82 -36.19 18.15
CA LEU A 137 -1.94 -37.29 17.76
C LEU A 137 -0.96 -37.62 18.88
N LYS A 138 -0.38 -36.61 19.53
CA LYS A 138 0.52 -36.82 20.67
C LYS A 138 -0.19 -37.52 21.83
N SER A 139 -1.41 -37.12 22.17
CA SER A 139 -2.19 -37.77 23.23
C SER A 139 -2.58 -39.21 22.88
N ARG A 140 -2.92 -39.50 21.61
CA ARG A 140 -3.22 -40.87 21.16
C ARG A 140 -1.99 -41.78 21.08
N VAL A 141 -0.81 -41.25 20.75
CA VAL A 141 0.45 -42.02 20.80
C VAL A 141 0.84 -42.35 22.24
N VAL A 142 0.71 -41.39 23.16
CA VAL A 142 0.91 -41.64 24.61
C VAL A 142 -0.11 -42.65 25.13
N MET A 143 -1.35 -42.61 24.63
CA MET A 143 -2.34 -43.64 24.96
C MET A 143 -2.02 -45.00 24.31
N SER A 144 -1.26 -45.03 23.20
CA SER A 144 -0.80 -46.25 22.50
C SER A 144 0.47 -46.85 23.10
N GLU A 145 0.98 -46.31 24.21
CA GLU A 145 1.90 -46.99 25.13
C GLU A 145 1.14 -48.12 25.88
N LEU A 146 0.36 -48.87 25.10
CA LEU A 146 -0.42 -50.06 25.44
C LEU A 146 0.49 -51.28 25.71
N GLU A 147 1.81 -51.11 25.79
CA GLU A 147 2.74 -52.16 26.21
C GLU A 147 2.34 -52.69 27.60
N ASP A 148 1.83 -51.83 28.49
CA ASP A 148 1.38 -52.21 29.83
C ASP A 148 0.05 -53.00 29.86
N ILE A 149 -0.78 -52.91 28.81
CA ILE A 149 -2.07 -53.62 28.75
C ILE A 149 -1.91 -55.03 28.16
N PHE A 150 -0.90 -55.23 27.29
CA PHE A 150 -0.61 -56.51 26.65
C PHE A 150 0.30 -57.44 27.47
N ASP A 151 0.78 -56.99 28.63
CA ASP A 151 1.58 -57.80 29.57
C ASP A 151 0.73 -58.85 30.34
N LYS A 152 -0.59 -58.89 30.09
CA LYS A 152 -1.50 -59.91 30.63
C LYS A 152 -1.49 -61.18 29.76
N PRO A 153 -1.35 -62.38 30.34
CA PRO A 153 -1.25 -63.63 29.59
C PRO A 153 -2.56 -63.89 28.83
N THR A 154 -2.48 -63.97 27.50
CA THR A 154 -3.60 -64.25 26.61
C THR A 154 -3.41 -65.56 25.87
N SER A 155 -4.51 -66.29 25.68
CA SER A 155 -4.54 -67.68 25.19
C SER A 155 -4.10 -67.84 23.71
N ASN A 156 -4.21 -66.79 22.89
CA ASN A 156 -3.92 -66.84 21.45
C ASN A 156 -2.66 -66.05 21.09
N GLN A 157 -1.50 -66.72 21.06
CA GLN A 157 -0.20 -66.12 20.76
C GLN A 157 -0.12 -65.52 19.34
N THR A 158 -0.74 -66.15 18.34
CA THR A 158 -0.76 -65.64 16.96
C THR A 158 -1.51 -64.31 16.85
N ALA A 159 -2.64 -64.17 17.54
CA ALA A 159 -3.41 -62.93 17.56
C ALA A 159 -2.66 -61.78 18.25
N LEU A 160 -1.93 -62.08 19.33
CA LEU A 160 -1.07 -61.12 20.04
C LEU A 160 0.03 -60.57 19.12
N THR A 161 0.73 -61.44 18.36
CA THR A 161 1.82 -61.00 17.47
C THR A 161 1.34 -60.07 16.35
N ILE A 162 0.16 -60.33 15.78
CA ILE A 162 -0.46 -59.47 14.76
C ILE A 162 -0.83 -58.11 15.36
N VAL A 163 -1.38 -58.08 16.56
CA VAL A 163 -1.76 -56.83 17.25
C VAL A 163 -0.53 -56.01 17.65
N LEU A 164 0.54 -56.63 18.15
CA LEU A 164 1.78 -55.93 18.46
C LEU A 164 2.45 -55.35 17.21
N TYR A 165 2.41 -56.09 16.09
CA TYR A 165 2.91 -55.60 14.81
C TYR A 165 2.10 -54.38 14.31
N THR A 166 0.77 -54.44 14.35
CA THR A 166 -0.08 -53.32 13.93
C THR A 166 0.06 -52.11 14.85
N VAL A 167 0.19 -52.30 16.16
CA VAL A 167 0.46 -51.22 17.13
C VAL A 167 1.80 -50.54 16.83
N ARG A 168 2.87 -51.30 16.54
CA ARG A 168 4.17 -50.74 16.14
C ARG A 168 4.08 -49.94 14.84
N GLN A 169 3.40 -50.47 13.81
CA GLN A 169 3.21 -49.73 12.56
C GLN A 169 2.40 -48.44 12.75
N VAL A 170 1.36 -48.46 13.59
CA VAL A 170 0.59 -47.26 13.92
C VAL A 170 1.44 -46.25 14.70
N LYS A 171 2.29 -46.71 15.64
CA LYS A 171 3.24 -45.87 16.38
C LYS A 171 4.21 -45.17 15.42
N ASP A 172 4.87 -45.92 14.54
CA ASP A 172 5.86 -45.38 13.60
C ASP A 172 5.25 -44.42 12.58
N ASN A 173 4.05 -44.72 12.06
CA ASN A 173 3.38 -43.83 11.11
C ASN A 173 2.88 -42.54 11.79
N THR A 174 2.46 -42.64 13.06
CA THR A 174 1.98 -41.47 13.81
C THR A 174 3.13 -40.59 14.30
N THR A 175 4.28 -41.15 14.67
CA THR A 175 5.47 -40.36 15.02
C THR A 175 5.99 -39.59 13.81
N LEU A 176 5.96 -40.19 12.61
CA LEU A 176 6.25 -39.50 11.36
C LEU A 176 5.28 -38.33 11.11
N ALA A 177 3.97 -38.55 11.32
CA ALA A 177 2.96 -37.50 11.21
C ALA A 177 3.16 -36.37 12.23
N ILE A 178 3.52 -36.69 13.48
CA ILE A 178 3.84 -35.69 14.51
C ILE A 178 5.07 -34.86 14.13
N ASN A 179 6.12 -35.50 13.61
CA ASN A 179 7.33 -34.81 13.16
C ASN A 179 7.05 -33.88 11.97
N ALA A 180 6.19 -34.30 11.04
CA ALA A 180 5.73 -33.45 9.94
C ALA A 180 4.92 -32.25 10.45
N LEU A 181 4.01 -32.47 11.42
CA LEU A 181 3.24 -31.39 12.04
C LEU A 181 4.10 -30.46 12.90
N GLU A 182 5.18 -30.95 13.49
CA GLU A 182 6.14 -30.15 14.23
C GLU A 182 6.95 -29.26 13.30
N ALA A 183 7.34 -29.76 12.13
CA ALA A 183 7.92 -28.92 11.07
C ALA A 183 6.93 -27.85 10.62
N VAL A 184 5.68 -28.21 10.30
CA VAL A 184 4.63 -27.24 9.90
C VAL A 184 4.35 -26.21 11.00
N SER A 185 4.25 -26.65 12.26
CA SER A 185 4.03 -25.77 13.41
C SER A 185 5.23 -24.84 13.62
N TYR A 186 6.48 -25.32 13.51
CA TYR A 186 7.69 -24.50 13.57
C TYR A 186 7.71 -23.41 12.49
N PHE A 187 7.33 -23.76 11.26
CA PHE A 187 7.25 -22.81 10.15
C PHE A 187 6.12 -21.79 10.35
N ILE A 188 4.93 -22.22 10.77
CA ILE A 188 3.79 -21.33 11.03
C ILE A 188 3.95 -20.56 12.35
N ARG A 189 4.89 -20.91 13.23
CA ARG A 189 5.12 -20.25 14.52
C ARG A 189 5.68 -18.85 14.27
N SER A 190 4.81 -17.85 14.46
CA SER A 190 5.23 -16.45 14.58
C SER A 190 6.29 -16.36 15.67
N SER A 191 7.48 -15.90 15.30
CA SER A 191 8.45 -15.39 16.24
C SER A 191 7.73 -14.35 17.11
N HIS A 192 7.82 -14.47 18.43
CA HIS A 192 7.09 -13.66 19.41
C HIS A 192 7.47 -12.16 19.41
N SER A 193 8.33 -11.76 18.49
CA SER A 193 8.77 -10.40 18.24
C SER A 193 8.91 -10.26 16.72
N GLU A 194 8.32 -9.19 16.17
CA GLU A 194 8.38 -8.71 14.77
C GLU A 194 7.07 -8.85 13.96
N VAL A 195 6.38 -7.70 13.85
CA VAL A 195 5.37 -7.29 12.85
C VAL A 195 4.45 -8.40 12.27
N THR A 196 3.27 -8.56 12.86
CA THR A 196 2.18 -9.38 12.29
C THR A 196 1.43 -8.65 11.18
N ILE A 197 0.81 -9.39 10.26
CA ILE A 197 -0.11 -8.86 9.22
C ILE A 197 -1.15 -7.92 9.86
N LYS A 198 -1.68 -8.32 11.03
CA LYS A 198 -2.60 -7.52 11.82
C LYS A 198 -2.08 -6.12 12.14
N ASN A 199 -0.87 -6.02 12.69
CA ASN A 199 -0.30 -4.73 13.09
C ASN A 199 -0.09 -3.80 11.87
N VAL A 200 0.29 -4.38 10.72
CA VAL A 200 0.43 -3.63 9.47
C VAL A 200 -0.93 -3.10 9.00
N LEU A 201 -1.97 -3.94 9.04
CA LEU A 201 -3.34 -3.56 8.68
C LEU A 201 -3.89 -2.47 9.61
N ASP A 202 -3.78 -2.65 10.93
CA ASP A 202 -4.30 -1.69 11.91
C ASP A 202 -3.62 -0.31 11.76
N THR A 203 -2.30 -0.30 11.52
CA THR A 203 -1.55 0.95 11.29
C THR A 203 -1.96 1.63 9.98
N ALA A 204 -2.12 0.85 8.91
CA ALA A 204 -2.53 1.37 7.61
C ALA A 204 -3.97 1.90 7.64
N GLU A 205 -4.87 1.22 8.36
CA GLU A 205 -6.26 1.64 8.55
C GLU A 205 -6.36 2.95 9.34
N PHE A 206 -5.56 3.10 10.40
CA PHE A 206 -5.48 4.36 11.13
C PHE A 206 -5.04 5.52 10.24
N TYR A 207 -4.00 5.30 9.42
CA TYR A 207 -3.52 6.32 8.48
C TYR A 207 -4.59 6.68 7.44
N GLU A 208 -5.27 5.68 6.87
CA GLU A 208 -6.33 5.89 5.90
C GLU A 208 -7.53 6.65 6.49
N SER A 209 -7.88 6.35 7.75
CA SER A 209 -8.94 7.04 8.49
C SER A 209 -8.67 8.54 8.70
N ILE A 210 -7.39 8.96 8.69
CA ILE A 210 -7.01 10.37 8.77
C ILE A 210 -6.86 10.97 7.38
N ARG A 211 -6.22 10.25 6.45
CA ARG A 211 -5.94 10.72 5.09
C ARG A 211 -7.22 11.11 4.36
N TRP A 212 -8.20 10.22 4.31
CA TRP A 212 -9.44 10.42 3.54
C TRP A 212 -10.22 11.69 3.92
N PRO A 213 -10.57 11.95 5.21
CA PRO A 213 -11.32 13.15 5.57
C PRO A 213 -10.48 14.43 5.47
N VAL A 214 -9.16 14.36 5.70
CA VAL A 214 -8.27 15.53 5.55
C VAL A 214 -8.20 15.97 4.10
N THR A 215 -8.04 15.04 3.15
CA THR A 215 -8.05 15.36 1.72
C THR A 215 -9.41 15.87 1.26
N LEU A 216 -10.51 15.28 1.77
CA LEU A 216 -11.86 15.75 1.47
C LEU A 216 -12.08 17.18 1.94
N GLY A 217 -11.72 17.48 3.19
CA GLY A 217 -11.83 18.81 3.78
C GLY A 217 -10.98 19.85 3.05
N PHE A 218 -9.73 19.50 2.69
CA PHE A 218 -8.84 20.37 1.93
C PHE A 218 -9.43 20.72 0.54
N LEU A 219 -9.87 19.70 -0.21
CA LEU A 219 -10.49 19.92 -1.53
C LEU A 219 -11.80 20.72 -1.43
N ALA A 220 -12.60 20.51 -0.37
CA ALA A 220 -13.79 21.30 -0.11
C ALA A 220 -13.47 22.80 0.13
N VAL A 221 -12.42 23.10 0.91
CA VAL A 221 -11.95 24.48 1.10
C VAL A 221 -11.52 25.11 -0.22
N LEU A 222 -10.81 24.38 -1.07
CA LEU A 222 -10.42 24.89 -2.41
C LEU A 222 -11.64 25.17 -3.28
N LEU A 223 -12.68 24.33 -3.22
CA LEU A 223 -13.92 24.54 -3.94
C LEU A 223 -14.64 25.82 -3.45
N LEU A 224 -14.66 26.05 -2.13
CA LEU A 224 -15.17 27.30 -1.56
C LEU A 224 -14.36 28.52 -2.02
N LEU A 225 -13.03 28.42 -2.09
CA LEU A 225 -12.19 29.51 -2.62
C LEU A 225 -12.51 29.78 -4.11
N CYS A 226 -12.79 28.75 -4.90
CA CYS A 226 -13.21 28.91 -6.29
C CYS A 226 -14.56 29.62 -6.41
N THR A 227 -15.55 29.31 -5.56
CA THR A 227 -16.85 30.02 -5.58
C THR A 227 -16.70 31.49 -5.17
N ILE A 228 -15.87 31.78 -4.16
CA ILE A 228 -15.54 33.15 -3.74
C ILE A 228 -14.89 33.92 -4.90
N LEU A 229 -14.00 33.28 -5.67
CA LEU A 229 -13.39 33.90 -6.86
C LEU A 229 -14.45 34.25 -7.92
N ILE A 230 -15.36 33.33 -8.25
CA ILE A 230 -16.44 33.58 -9.23
C ILE A 230 -17.31 34.77 -8.78
N ILE A 231 -17.73 34.78 -7.52
CA ILE A 231 -18.53 35.88 -6.94
C ILE A 231 -17.73 37.19 -6.95
N GLY A 232 -16.45 37.14 -6.58
CA GLY A 232 -15.55 38.28 -6.56
C GLY A 232 -15.36 38.91 -7.95
N VAL A 233 -15.22 38.08 -8.99
CA VAL A 233 -15.14 38.52 -10.40
C VAL A 233 -16.48 39.09 -10.88
N ALA A 234 -17.60 38.41 -10.58
CA ALA A 234 -18.94 38.84 -10.99
C ALA A 234 -19.34 40.19 -10.36
N ARG A 235 -19.09 40.36 -9.06
CA ARG A 235 -19.37 41.60 -8.32
C ARG A 235 -18.25 42.64 -8.40
N SER A 236 -17.12 42.32 -9.05
CA SER A 236 -15.92 43.16 -9.09
C SER A 236 -15.46 43.63 -7.69
N SER A 237 -15.62 42.77 -6.67
CA SER A 237 -15.31 43.10 -5.28
C SER A 237 -13.81 43.02 -5.01
N ARG A 238 -13.20 44.15 -4.65
CA ARG A 238 -11.77 44.23 -4.37
C ARG A 238 -11.38 43.39 -3.14
N CYS A 239 -12.20 43.42 -2.08
CA CYS A 239 -11.93 42.67 -0.86
C CYS A 239 -11.93 41.16 -1.10
N ALA A 240 -12.87 40.65 -1.89
CA ALA A 240 -12.94 39.22 -2.24
C ALA A 240 -11.73 38.77 -3.08
N LEU A 241 -11.28 39.59 -4.03
CA LEU A 241 -10.10 39.30 -4.85
C LEU A 241 -8.80 39.32 -4.03
N ILE A 242 -8.66 40.25 -3.07
CA ILE A 242 -7.51 40.30 -2.16
C ILE A 242 -7.50 39.07 -1.27
N PHE A 243 -8.63 38.74 -0.65
CA PHE A 243 -8.77 37.53 0.18
C PHE A 243 -8.39 36.27 -0.62
N PHE A 244 -8.97 36.09 -1.80
CA PHE A 244 -8.65 34.96 -2.68
C PHE A 244 -7.17 34.95 -3.07
N SER A 245 -6.53 36.09 -3.31
CA SER A 245 -5.11 36.11 -3.69
C SER A 245 -4.20 35.54 -2.60
N VAL A 246 -4.50 35.78 -1.32
CA VAL A 246 -3.71 35.27 -0.20
C VAL A 246 -4.00 33.79 0.05
N PHE A 247 -5.27 33.45 0.29
CA PHE A 247 -5.67 32.07 0.61
C PHE A 247 -5.56 31.13 -0.59
N GLY A 248 -5.85 31.62 -1.80
CA GLY A 248 -5.69 30.87 -3.03
C GLY A 248 -4.22 30.59 -3.36
N LEU A 249 -3.30 31.53 -3.10
CA LEU A 249 -1.87 31.27 -3.26
C LEU A 249 -1.39 30.18 -2.29
N LEU A 250 -1.79 30.25 -1.02
CA LEU A 250 -1.50 29.21 -0.02
C LEU A 250 -2.12 27.85 -0.41
N GLY A 251 -3.34 27.86 -0.93
CA GLY A 251 -4.00 26.65 -1.42
C GLY A 251 -3.24 26.03 -2.60
N VAL A 252 -2.86 26.83 -3.59
CA VAL A 252 -2.10 26.38 -4.76
C VAL A 252 -0.72 25.84 -4.35
N THR A 253 0.01 26.53 -3.48
CA THR A 253 1.32 26.02 -3.01
C THR A 253 1.17 24.66 -2.34
N LEU A 254 0.18 24.49 -1.47
CA LEU A 254 -0.11 23.19 -0.85
C LEU A 254 -0.51 22.12 -1.88
N CYS A 255 -1.33 22.45 -2.88
CA CYS A 255 -1.70 21.51 -3.95
C CYS A 255 -0.50 20.97 -4.71
N TRP A 256 0.44 21.84 -5.08
CA TRP A 256 1.63 21.44 -5.83
C TRP A 256 2.60 20.61 -4.97
N LEU A 257 2.74 20.95 -3.69
CA LEU A 257 3.53 20.15 -2.74
C LEU A 257 2.90 18.77 -2.53
N LEU A 258 1.58 18.69 -2.33
CA LEU A 258 0.86 17.43 -2.23
C LEU A 258 0.97 16.62 -3.53
N SER A 259 0.82 17.26 -4.69
CA SER A 259 0.96 16.61 -6.00
C SER A 259 2.34 15.96 -6.16
N SER A 260 3.39 16.56 -5.60
CA SER A 260 4.74 16.00 -5.59
C SER A 260 4.81 14.69 -4.80
N ILE A 261 4.20 14.67 -3.60
CA ILE A 261 4.13 13.48 -2.73
C ILE A 261 3.27 12.39 -3.37
N TYR A 262 2.09 12.74 -3.90
CA TYR A 262 1.19 11.80 -4.56
C TYR A 262 1.80 11.22 -5.83
N LEU A 263 2.56 12.00 -6.60
CA LEU A 263 3.27 11.50 -7.78
C LEU A 263 4.31 10.44 -7.39
N ALA A 264 5.16 10.73 -6.40
CA ALA A 264 6.15 9.79 -5.91
C ALA A 264 5.50 8.48 -5.41
N GLY A 265 4.44 8.62 -4.62
CA GLY A 265 3.67 7.49 -4.11
C GLY A 265 3.01 6.67 -5.23
N ALA A 266 2.41 7.32 -6.21
CA ALA A 266 1.76 6.65 -7.34
C ALA A 266 2.76 5.87 -8.20
N ILE A 267 3.94 6.42 -8.46
CA ILE A 267 5.00 5.72 -9.21
C ILE A 267 5.49 4.51 -8.40
N ALA A 268 5.78 4.69 -7.11
CA ALA A 268 6.23 3.60 -6.26
C ALA A 268 5.20 2.48 -6.12
N LEU A 269 3.91 2.82 -5.93
CA LEU A 269 2.81 1.86 -5.91
C LEU A 269 2.61 1.18 -7.27
N GLY A 270 2.80 1.91 -8.36
CA GLY A 270 2.78 1.36 -9.71
C GLY A 270 3.87 0.30 -9.92
N ASP A 271 5.09 0.59 -9.47
CA ASP A 271 6.21 -0.35 -9.54
C ASP A 271 5.97 -1.60 -8.70
N PHE A 272 5.40 -1.42 -7.51
CA PHE A 272 4.99 -2.53 -6.67
C PHE A 272 3.90 -3.37 -7.33
N CYS A 273 2.91 -2.75 -7.98
CA CYS A 273 1.83 -3.47 -8.69
C CYS A 273 2.32 -4.31 -9.88
N VAL A 274 3.37 -3.88 -10.59
CA VAL A 274 3.86 -4.61 -11.76
C VAL A 274 4.68 -5.83 -11.37
N LYS A 275 5.54 -5.74 -10.34
CA LYS A 275 6.36 -6.84 -9.85
C LYS A 275 6.40 -6.88 -8.30
N PRO A 276 5.32 -7.33 -7.65
CA PRO A 276 5.26 -7.34 -6.18
C PRO A 276 6.14 -8.44 -5.57
N ASN A 277 6.33 -9.57 -6.27
CA ASN A 277 6.98 -10.77 -5.73
C ASN A 277 8.44 -10.53 -5.29
N GLU A 278 9.24 -9.82 -6.08
CA GLU A 278 10.66 -9.58 -5.77
C GLU A 278 10.82 -8.88 -4.40
N TYR A 279 9.98 -7.88 -4.13
CA TYR A 279 10.00 -7.17 -2.85
C TYR A 279 9.37 -7.98 -1.72
N ILE A 280 8.18 -8.55 -1.93
CA ILE A 280 7.47 -9.35 -0.92
C ILE A 280 8.33 -10.52 -0.43
N CYS A 281 9.06 -11.18 -1.33
CA CYS A 281 9.91 -12.32 -0.98
C CYS A 281 11.24 -11.92 -0.34
N SER A 282 11.70 -10.68 -0.55
CA SER A 282 12.87 -10.13 0.17
C SER A 282 12.56 -9.77 1.63
N GLN A 283 11.28 -9.61 1.99
CA GLN A 283 10.84 -9.21 3.32
C GLN A 283 10.77 -10.41 4.28
N GLN A 284 11.91 -10.73 4.89
CA GLN A 284 12.02 -11.83 5.86
C GLN A 284 11.37 -11.52 7.23
N LYS A 285 10.97 -10.26 7.46
CA LYS A 285 10.38 -9.76 8.72
C LYS A 285 8.90 -10.11 8.93
N VAL A 286 8.21 -10.57 7.89
CA VAL A 286 6.80 -11.00 8.01
C VAL A 286 6.75 -12.52 7.76
N PRO A 287 6.83 -13.34 8.82
CA PRO A 287 6.98 -14.79 8.67
C PRO A 287 5.81 -15.44 7.91
N ASP A 288 4.60 -14.88 8.04
CA ASP A 288 3.40 -15.40 7.38
C ASP A 288 3.43 -15.29 5.85
N ILE A 289 4.22 -14.37 5.28
CA ILE A 289 4.28 -14.10 3.83
C ILE A 289 5.09 -15.17 3.08
N HIS A 290 6.12 -15.74 3.72
CA HIS A 290 7.03 -16.72 3.09
C HIS A 290 6.28 -17.93 2.50
N TYR A 291 5.18 -18.32 3.13
CA TYR A 291 4.40 -19.51 2.80
C TYR A 291 3.42 -19.35 1.63
N THR A 292 3.14 -18.11 1.22
CA THR A 292 2.07 -17.82 0.24
C THR A 292 2.51 -17.89 -1.22
N ASN A 293 3.73 -17.48 -1.57
CA ASN A 293 4.23 -17.56 -2.95
C ASN A 293 5.76 -17.38 -3.13
N CYS A 294 6.51 -17.28 -2.04
CA CYS A 294 7.91 -16.85 -2.08
C CYS A 294 8.94 -17.96 -1.97
N GLY A 295 8.51 -19.21 -1.74
CA GLY A 295 9.42 -20.34 -1.78
C GLY A 295 9.63 -20.84 -3.20
N THR A 296 10.90 -21.02 -3.56
CA THR A 296 11.31 -21.79 -4.73
C THR A 296 10.79 -23.23 -4.64
N VAL A 297 10.62 -23.92 -5.77
CA VAL A 297 10.28 -25.35 -5.79
C VAL A 297 11.32 -26.12 -4.96
N GLY A 298 10.91 -26.65 -3.81
CA GLY A 298 11.79 -27.33 -2.85
C GLY A 298 12.02 -26.62 -1.52
N THR A 299 11.73 -25.32 -1.39
CA THR A 299 11.79 -24.58 -0.11
C THR A 299 10.41 -24.26 0.47
N ASN A 300 9.35 -24.22 -0.35
CA ASN A 300 7.97 -24.14 0.13
C ASN A 300 7.41 -25.56 0.37
N PRO A 301 7.19 -26.01 1.62
CA PRO A 301 6.65 -27.34 1.89
C PRO A 301 5.18 -27.52 1.46
N PHE A 302 4.47 -26.43 1.14
CA PHE A 302 3.10 -26.48 0.62
C PHE A 302 3.02 -26.55 -0.91
N ILE A 303 4.13 -26.31 -1.61
CA ILE A 303 4.24 -26.51 -3.07
C ILE A 303 4.84 -27.91 -3.26
N LEU A 304 3.98 -28.93 -3.17
CA LEU A 304 4.34 -30.30 -3.53
C LEU A 304 4.71 -30.36 -5.02
N ARG A 305 5.82 -31.05 -5.35
CA ARG A 305 6.10 -31.50 -6.71
C ARG A 305 4.97 -32.44 -7.13
N LEU A 306 4.00 -31.93 -7.90
CA LEU A 306 3.17 -32.75 -8.78
C LEU A 306 3.96 -33.04 -10.06
#